data_AF-A0A950H3Y1-F1
#
_entry.id   AF-A0A950H3Y1-F1
#
_cell.length_a   1.000
_cell.length_b   1.000
_cell.length_c   1.000
_cell.angle_alpha   90.00
_cell.angle_beta   90.00
_cell.angle_gamma   90.00
#
_symmetry.space_group_name_H-M   'P 1'
#
loop_
_entity.id
_entity.type
_entity.pdbx_description
1 polymer ?
#
loop_
_entity_poly.entity_id
_entity_poly.type
_entity_poly.pdbx_seq_one_letter_code
_entity_poly.pdbx_strand_id
1 'polypeptide(L)'
;NPIGNRRPYSAQTIAQTRATFRLFISVCGDRPVDDYKRTDAAEVRQTLRSLPASFGKGAANDPRQAIKAADEADAEFERGPKTGATVDGREKVPRLTAKTIKRHFSTLTQLWRHLETLGHIEKNIFTALGCHAVIRHSQEEQARLEKLSTWNGLAWTDLWGVGQLRPTGLI
;
A
#
# COMPACT_ATOMS: atom_id res chain seq x y z
N ASN A 1 40.18 -3.92 -9.49
CA ASN A 1 39.16 -3.51 -8.50
C ASN A 1 37.95 -4.42 -8.69
N PRO A 2 37.69 -5.41 -7.81
CA PRO A 2 36.59 -6.33 -8.04
C PRO A 2 35.28 -5.63 -7.70
N ILE A 3 34.43 -5.45 -8.71
CA ILE A 3 33.05 -5.00 -8.55
C ILE A 3 32.36 -6.06 -7.70
N GLY A 4 32.16 -5.75 -6.42
CA GLY A 4 31.70 -6.70 -5.41
C GLY A 4 30.44 -7.44 -5.83
N ASN A 5 30.39 -8.72 -5.43
CA ASN A 5 29.32 -9.71 -5.57
C ASN A 5 27.90 -9.15 -5.33
N ARG A 6 27.32 -8.46 -6.32
CA ARG A 6 25.90 -8.07 -6.31
C ARG A 6 25.10 -9.26 -6.82
N ARG A 7 24.32 -9.89 -5.93
CA ARG A 7 23.39 -10.93 -6.36
C ARG A 7 22.41 -10.33 -7.39
N PRO A 8 22.13 -11.03 -8.50
CA PRO A 8 21.12 -10.58 -9.45
C PRO A 8 19.77 -10.46 -8.74
N TYR A 9 18.99 -9.42 -9.09
CA TYR A 9 17.64 -9.24 -8.55
C TYR A 9 16.77 -10.44 -8.93
N SER A 10 15.94 -10.90 -7.98
CA SER A 10 14.99 -11.98 -8.26
C SER A 10 13.96 -11.55 -9.30
N ALA A 11 13.41 -12.52 -10.06
CA ALA A 11 12.34 -12.27 -11.02
C ALA A 11 11.13 -11.56 -10.38
N GLN A 12 10.81 -11.89 -9.13
CA GLN A 12 9.78 -11.21 -8.34
C GLN A 12 10.10 -9.74 -8.10
N THR A 13 11.36 -9.41 -7.79
CA THR A 13 11.80 -8.01 -7.59
C THR A 13 11.65 -7.22 -8.88
N ILE A 14 12.08 -7.80 -10.02
CA ILE A 14 11.97 -7.17 -11.34
C ILE A 14 10.51 -6.92 -11.71
N ALA A 15 9.64 -7.93 -11.60
CA ALA A 15 8.22 -7.82 -11.94
C ALA A 15 7.53 -6.70 -11.17
N GLN A 16 7.87 -6.57 -9.90
CA GLN A 16 7.28 -5.59 -9.00
C GLN A 16 7.81 -4.17 -9.20
N THR A 17 9.10 -4.03 -9.54
CA THR A 17 9.66 -2.76 -9.98
C THR A 17 8.98 -2.30 -11.26
N ARG A 18 8.79 -3.20 -12.24
CA ARG A 18 8.05 -2.91 -13.48
C ARG A 18 6.61 -2.50 -13.21
N ALA A 19 5.91 -3.18 -12.30
CA ALA A 19 4.55 -2.80 -11.90
C ALA A 19 4.49 -1.39 -11.29
N THR A 20 5.50 -1.03 -10.49
CA THR A 20 5.61 0.31 -9.90
C THR A 20 5.77 1.38 -10.97
N PHE A 21 6.65 1.17 -11.95
CA PHE A 21 6.88 2.14 -13.03
C PHE A 21 5.67 2.27 -13.96
N ARG A 22 5.01 1.16 -14.29
CA ARG A 22 3.75 1.20 -15.05
C ARG A 22 2.70 2.01 -14.33
N LEU A 23 2.48 1.76 -13.04
CA LEU A 23 1.51 2.52 -12.24
C LEU A 23 1.87 4.01 -12.19
N PHE A 24 3.15 4.36 -12.01
CA PHE A 24 3.60 5.75 -12.04
C PHE A 24 3.26 6.43 -13.37
N ILE A 25 3.61 5.80 -14.50
CA ILE A 25 3.32 6.33 -15.85
C ILE A 25 1.80 6.42 -16.10
N SER A 26 1.03 5.42 -15.67
CA SER A 26 -0.43 5.46 -15.81
C SER A 26 -1.08 6.62 -15.03
N VAL A 27 -0.47 7.04 -13.91
CA VAL A 27 -0.97 8.16 -13.10
C VAL A 27 -0.50 9.49 -13.65
N CYS A 28 0.80 9.63 -13.91
CA CYS A 28 1.43 10.91 -14.23
C CYS A 28 1.59 11.18 -15.74
N GLY A 29 1.28 10.21 -16.59
CA GLY A 29 1.62 10.20 -18.00
C GLY A 29 3.08 9.82 -18.26
N ASP A 30 3.40 9.50 -19.51
CA ASP A 30 4.77 9.28 -19.97
C ASP A 30 5.36 10.62 -20.44
N ARG A 31 6.19 11.21 -19.58
CA ARG A 31 6.84 12.51 -19.78
C ARG A 31 8.35 12.41 -19.53
N PRO A 32 9.15 13.36 -20.07
CA PRO A 32 10.54 13.55 -19.69
C PRO A 32 10.72 13.61 -18.17
N VAL A 33 11.86 13.11 -17.68
CA VAL A 33 12.05 12.88 -16.24
C VAL A 33 12.22 14.17 -15.42
N ASP A 34 12.68 15.23 -16.07
CA ASP A 34 12.84 16.59 -15.57
C ASP A 34 11.51 17.37 -15.51
N ASP A 35 10.50 16.95 -16.28
CA ASP A 35 9.16 17.55 -16.25
C ASP A 35 8.33 17.14 -15.03
N TYR A 36 8.71 16.07 -14.32
CA TYR A 36 7.98 15.64 -13.12
C TYR A 36 8.30 16.54 -11.92
N LYS A 37 7.24 16.94 -11.23
CA LYS A 37 7.26 17.84 -10.08
C LYS A 37 6.84 17.12 -8.81
N ARG A 38 7.05 17.77 -7.67
CA ARG A 38 6.58 17.25 -6.36
C ARG A 38 5.07 17.03 -6.31
N THR A 39 4.30 17.78 -7.09
CA THR A 39 2.84 17.62 -7.22
C THR A 39 2.48 16.26 -7.82
N ASP A 40 3.24 15.77 -8.81
CA ASP A 40 3.04 14.46 -9.41
C ASP A 40 3.26 13.35 -8.39
N ALA A 41 4.31 13.47 -7.58
CA ALA A 41 4.59 12.52 -6.52
C ALA A 41 3.51 12.53 -5.40
N ALA A 42 2.86 13.67 -5.17
CA ALA A 42 1.69 13.76 -4.29
C ALA A 42 0.44 13.10 -4.90
N GLU A 43 0.21 13.28 -6.21
CA GLU A 43 -0.87 12.62 -6.95
C GLU A 43 -0.73 11.09 -6.92
N VAL A 44 0.48 10.58 -7.13
CA VAL A 44 0.78 9.14 -7.02
C VAL A 44 0.48 8.63 -5.61
N ARG A 45 0.82 9.41 -4.58
CA ARG A 45 0.52 9.04 -3.18
C ARG A 45 -0.97 8.93 -2.94
N GLN A 46 -1.74 9.91 -3.42
CA GLN A 46 -3.19 9.93 -3.25
C GLN A 46 -3.85 8.78 -4.01
N THR A 47 -3.42 8.56 -5.26
CA THR A 47 -3.91 7.46 -6.09
C THR A 47 -3.65 6.11 -5.43
N LEU A 48 -2.43 5.88 -4.93
CA LEU A 48 -2.07 4.64 -4.22
C LEU A 48 -2.89 4.39 -2.95
N ARG A 49 -3.38 5.43 -2.27
CA ARG A 49 -4.25 5.29 -1.09
C ARG A 49 -5.69 4.93 -1.47
N SER A 50 -6.17 5.44 -2.59
CA SER A 50 -7.52 5.16 -3.09
C SER A 50 -7.60 3.87 -3.90
N LEU A 51 -6.49 3.32 -4.37
CA LEU A 51 -6.46 2.11 -5.19
C LEU A 51 -6.98 0.88 -4.42
N PRO A 52 -7.84 0.05 -5.04
CA PRO A 52 -8.31 -1.20 -4.43
C PRO A 52 -7.17 -2.24 -4.35
N ALA A 53 -7.21 -3.10 -3.33
CA ALA A 53 -6.22 -4.14 -3.11
C ALA A 53 -6.21 -5.26 -4.17
N SER A 54 -7.29 -5.34 -4.97
CA SER A 54 -7.42 -6.21 -6.13
C SER A 54 -6.81 -5.62 -7.41
N PHE A 55 -6.35 -4.37 -7.39
CA PHE A 55 -5.72 -3.73 -8.55
C PHE A 55 -4.52 -4.54 -9.06
N GLY A 56 -4.45 -4.74 -10.38
CA GLY A 56 -3.42 -5.56 -11.03
C GLY A 56 -3.67 -7.07 -10.98
N LYS A 57 -4.80 -7.53 -10.42
CA LYS A 57 -5.23 -8.95 -10.44
C LYS A 57 -6.34 -9.25 -11.46
N GLY A 58 -6.84 -8.23 -12.17
CA GLY A 58 -7.94 -8.35 -13.13
C GLY A 58 -7.72 -7.52 -14.40
N ALA A 59 -8.76 -7.35 -15.22
CA ALA A 59 -8.69 -6.69 -16.53
C ALA A 59 -8.49 -5.16 -16.47
N ALA A 60 -8.84 -4.51 -15.36
CA ALA A 60 -8.65 -3.08 -15.19
C ALA A 60 -7.16 -2.74 -15.01
N ASN A 61 -6.56 -2.22 -16.08
CA ASN A 61 -5.17 -1.76 -16.09
C ASN A 61 -5.02 -0.27 -15.77
N ASP A 62 -6.12 0.48 -15.76
CA ASP A 62 -6.13 1.91 -15.47
C ASP A 62 -6.43 2.19 -13.98
N PRO A 63 -5.52 2.87 -13.24
CA PRO A 63 -5.71 3.17 -11.82
C PRO A 63 -6.97 4.00 -11.53
N ARG A 64 -7.31 4.97 -12.39
CA ARG A 64 -8.42 5.90 -12.15
C ARG A 64 -9.76 5.19 -12.31
N GLN A 65 -9.89 4.33 -13.33
CA GLN A 65 -11.07 3.47 -13.50
C GLN A 65 -11.25 2.50 -12.34
N ALA A 66 -10.16 1.89 -11.85
CA ALA A 66 -10.22 0.97 -10.72
C ALA A 66 -10.66 1.67 -9.42
N ILE A 67 -10.19 2.90 -9.19
CA ILE A 67 -10.66 3.72 -8.06
C ILE A 67 -12.15 4.02 -8.21
N LYS A 68 -12.59 4.50 -9.38
CA LYS A 68 -14.00 4.83 -9.64
C LYS A 68 -14.92 3.64 -9.36
N ALA A 69 -14.59 2.46 -9.88
CA ALA A 69 -15.38 1.25 -9.67
C ALA A 69 -15.45 0.84 -8.19
N ALA A 70 -14.33 0.98 -7.45
CA ALA A 70 -14.31 0.67 -6.03
C ALA A 70 -15.10 1.70 -5.20
N ASP A 71 -15.06 2.97 -5.57
CA ASP A 71 -15.83 4.03 -4.91
C ASP A 71 -17.34 3.90 -5.19
N GLU A 72 -17.72 3.48 -6.40
CA GLU A 72 -19.11 3.16 -6.77
C GLU A 72 -19.63 1.95 -5.96
N ALA A 73 -18.83 0.90 -5.83
CA ALA A 73 -19.16 -0.27 -5.03
C ALA A 73 -19.31 0.07 -3.54
N ASP A 74 -18.41 0.89 -2.99
CA ASP A 74 -18.53 1.40 -1.61
C ASP A 74 -19.79 2.26 -1.44
N ALA A 75 -20.13 3.11 -2.41
CA ALA A 75 -21.33 3.94 -2.37
C ALA A 75 -22.62 3.11 -2.50
N GLU A 76 -22.61 2.00 -3.24
CA GLU A 76 -23.73 1.05 -3.28
C GLU A 76 -23.89 0.32 -1.94
N PHE A 77 -22.79 -0.11 -1.33
CA PHE A 77 -22.78 -0.73 -0.01
C PHE A 77 -23.39 0.19 1.06
N GLU A 78 -23.04 1.49 1.07
CA GLU A 78 -23.58 2.47 2.02
C GLU A 78 -25.07 2.80 1.80
N ARG A 79 -25.58 2.65 0.57
CA ARG A 79 -26.99 2.91 0.19
C ARG A 79 -27.92 1.72 0.47
N GLY A 80 -27.38 0.52 0.66
CA GLY A 80 -28.16 -0.69 0.93
C GLY A 80 -28.92 -0.67 2.27
N PRO A 81 -29.92 -1.54 2.45
CA PRO A 81 -30.67 -1.63 3.70
C PRO A 81 -29.75 -2.01 4.88
N LYS A 82 -29.69 -1.13 5.90
CA LYS A 82 -28.89 -1.31 7.13
C LYS A 82 -29.51 -2.27 8.15
N THR A 83 -30.60 -2.94 7.78
CA THR A 83 -31.29 -3.90 8.66
C THR A 83 -30.34 -5.05 8.95
N GLY A 84 -29.92 -5.19 10.21
CA GLY A 84 -28.79 -5.99 10.70
C GLY A 84 -28.86 -7.51 10.51
N ALA A 85 -29.49 -8.00 9.45
CA ALA A 85 -29.17 -9.27 8.86
C ALA A 85 -28.16 -9.02 7.73
N THR A 86 -26.98 -9.61 7.82
CA THR A 86 -25.99 -9.68 6.73
C THR A 86 -26.57 -10.52 5.59
N VAL A 87 -27.51 -10.00 4.80
CA VAL A 87 -28.24 -10.84 3.85
C VAL A 87 -27.44 -11.10 2.56
N ASP A 88 -26.46 -10.27 2.18
CA ASP A 88 -25.78 -10.42 0.89
C ASP A 88 -24.26 -10.59 0.93
N GLY A 89 -23.62 -10.65 2.11
CA GLY A 89 -22.16 -10.86 2.22
C GLY A 89 -21.28 -9.82 1.52
N ARG A 90 -21.83 -8.65 1.15
CA ARG A 90 -21.10 -7.56 0.52
C ARG A 90 -20.30 -6.81 1.57
N GLU A 91 -19.03 -6.53 1.29
CA GLU A 91 -18.13 -5.74 2.14
C GLU A 91 -17.58 -4.56 1.34
N LYS A 92 -17.14 -3.50 2.03
CA LYS A 92 -16.36 -2.43 1.41
C LYS A 92 -15.15 -2.97 0.66
N VAL A 93 -14.82 -2.32 -0.45
CA VAL A 93 -13.67 -2.71 -1.26
C VAL A 93 -12.38 -2.37 -0.50
N PRO A 94 -11.55 -3.36 -0.14
CA PRO A 94 -10.33 -3.12 0.59
C PRO A 94 -9.35 -2.31 -0.26
N ARG A 95 -8.70 -1.30 0.33
CA ARG A 95 -7.68 -0.47 -0.35
C ARG A 95 -6.27 -1.00 -0.12
N LEU A 96 -5.30 -0.51 -0.91
CA LEU A 96 -3.91 -0.93 -0.77
C LEU A 96 -3.38 -0.71 0.65
N THR A 97 -2.69 -1.73 1.17
CA THR A 97 -2.06 -1.63 2.50
C THR A 97 -0.92 -0.61 2.51
N ALA A 98 -0.67 -0.01 3.67
CA ALA A 98 0.48 0.89 3.88
C ALA A 98 1.82 0.25 3.50
N LYS A 99 1.96 -1.07 3.70
CA LYS A 99 3.15 -1.85 3.29
C LYS A 99 3.35 -1.80 1.77
N THR A 100 2.29 -1.99 1.00
CA THR A 100 2.34 -1.94 -0.46
C THR A 100 2.63 -0.52 -0.96
N ILE A 101 1.99 0.48 -0.37
CA ILE A 101 2.24 1.90 -0.70
C ILE A 101 3.71 2.26 -0.44
N LYS A 102 4.23 1.93 0.75
CA LYS A 102 5.63 2.18 1.13
C LYS A 102 6.61 1.53 0.14
N ARG A 103 6.28 0.34 -0.33
CA ARG A 103 7.10 -0.40 -1.28
C ARG A 103 7.21 0.33 -2.63
N HIS A 104 6.09 0.80 -3.19
CA HIS A 104 6.11 1.60 -4.41
C HIS A 104 6.95 2.88 -4.24
N PHE A 105 6.74 3.60 -3.14
CA PHE A 105 7.51 4.81 -2.84
C PHE A 105 9.01 4.55 -2.65
N SER A 106 9.37 3.43 -2.03
CA SER A 106 10.78 3.04 -1.88
C SER A 106 11.44 2.82 -3.23
N THR A 107 10.76 2.12 -4.16
CA THR A 107 11.26 1.89 -5.52
C THR A 107 11.39 3.20 -6.31
N LEU A 108 10.38 4.08 -6.25
CA LEU A 108 10.42 5.39 -6.92
C LEU A 108 11.52 6.30 -6.35
N THR A 109 11.68 6.32 -5.03
CA THR A 109 12.75 7.09 -4.38
C THR A 109 14.12 6.62 -4.84
N GLN A 110 14.33 5.30 -4.96
CA GLN A 110 15.60 4.74 -5.45
C GLN A 110 15.87 5.09 -6.91
N LEU A 111 14.86 5.03 -7.78
CA LEU A 111 14.99 5.45 -9.18
C LEU A 111 15.39 6.93 -9.28
N TRP A 112 14.69 7.82 -8.57
CA TRP A 112 15.03 9.25 -8.61
C TRP A 112 16.41 9.55 -7.99
N ARG A 113 16.82 8.83 -6.94
CA ARG A 113 18.21 8.96 -6.42
C ARG A 113 19.23 8.57 -7.49
N HIS A 114 18.98 7.51 -8.25
CA HIS A 114 19.89 7.12 -9.32
C HIS A 114 19.95 8.17 -10.43
N LEU A 115 18.81 8.72 -10.85
CA LEU A 115 18.74 9.78 -11.86
C LEU A 115 19.44 11.08 -11.41
N GLU A 116 19.31 11.42 -10.14
CA GLU A 116 20.03 12.54 -9.49
C GLU A 116 21.54 12.30 -9.53
N THR A 117 22.02 11.08 -9.22
CA THR A 117 23.46 10.77 -9.33
C THR A 117 24.01 10.81 -10.74
N LEU A 118 23.16 10.61 -11.76
CA LEU A 118 23.53 10.70 -13.17
C LEU A 118 23.43 12.13 -13.72
N GLY A 119 22.90 13.08 -12.95
CA GLY A 119 22.71 14.47 -13.39
C GLY A 119 21.52 14.67 -14.34
N HIS A 120 20.61 13.70 -14.47
CA HIS A 120 19.40 13.85 -15.29
C HIS A 120 18.33 14.74 -14.64
N ILE A 121 18.40 14.91 -13.32
CA ILE A 121 17.49 15.77 -12.55
C ILE A 121 18.30 16.50 -11.48
N GLU A 122 17.87 17.72 -11.15
CA GLU A 122 18.52 18.53 -10.11
C GLU A 122 18.21 18.00 -8.70
N LYS A 123 16.98 17.53 -8.47
CA LYS A 123 16.52 17.13 -7.13
C LYS A 123 15.48 16.02 -7.17
N ASN A 124 15.62 15.07 -6.26
CA ASN A 124 14.66 13.99 -6.10
C ASN A 124 13.28 14.49 -5.57
N ILE A 125 12.21 14.32 -6.35
CA ILE A 125 10.84 14.75 -6.01
C ILE A 125 10.18 13.92 -4.90
N PHE A 126 10.68 12.72 -4.61
CA PHE A 126 10.15 11.79 -3.60
C PHE A 126 10.80 11.91 -2.22
N THR A 127 11.93 12.63 -2.09
CA THR A 127 12.67 12.77 -0.81
C THR A 127 11.88 13.48 0.28
N ALA A 128 11.13 14.53 -0.06
CA ALA A 128 10.33 15.31 0.89
C ALA A 128 8.97 14.66 1.23
N LEU A 129 8.49 13.75 0.37
CA LEU A 129 7.26 12.98 0.59
C LEU A 129 7.50 11.71 1.41
N GLY A 130 8.69 11.62 2.03
CA GLY A 130 9.24 10.43 2.66
C GLY A 130 8.23 9.64 3.48
N CYS A 131 8.24 8.33 3.24
CA CYS A 131 7.53 7.32 4.04
C CYS A 131 7.81 7.42 5.55
N HIS A 132 8.80 8.18 6.02
CA HIS A 132 9.00 8.46 7.45
C HIS A 132 7.81 9.15 8.11
N ALA A 133 7.08 10.04 7.41
CA ALA A 133 5.86 10.65 7.97
C ALA A 133 4.71 9.63 8.08
N VAL A 134 4.62 8.67 7.14
CA VAL A 134 3.63 7.57 7.18
C VAL A 134 4.02 6.51 8.20
N ILE A 135 5.32 6.23 8.37
CA ILE A 135 5.84 5.34 9.42
C ILE A 135 5.54 5.98 10.77
N ARG A 136 5.80 7.27 10.98
CA ARG A 136 5.47 7.93 12.25
C ARG A 136 3.97 7.84 12.54
N HIS A 137 3.10 8.17 11.59
CA HIS A 137 1.65 8.11 11.82
C HIS A 137 1.10 6.67 11.96
N SER A 138 1.69 5.69 11.26
CA SER A 138 1.32 4.27 11.38
C SER A 138 1.87 3.63 12.65
N GLN A 139 3.04 4.07 13.13
CA GLN A 139 3.65 3.64 14.39
C GLN A 139 2.97 4.34 15.57
N GLU A 140 2.55 5.60 15.42
CA GLU A 140 1.72 6.32 16.39
C GLU A 140 0.32 5.71 16.48
N GLU A 141 -0.29 5.32 15.36
CA GLU A 141 -1.56 4.60 15.37
C GLU A 141 -1.43 3.20 15.98
N GLN A 142 -0.37 2.45 15.65
CA GLN A 142 -0.09 1.16 16.29
C GLN A 142 0.21 1.31 17.78
N ALA A 143 1.01 2.30 18.19
CA ALA A 143 1.28 2.61 19.59
C ALA A 143 0.04 3.14 20.34
N ARG A 144 -0.87 3.85 19.65
CA ARG A 144 -2.17 4.29 20.17
C ARG A 144 -3.10 3.10 20.37
N LEU A 145 -3.16 2.17 19.41
CA LEU A 145 -3.93 0.94 19.51
C LEU A 145 -3.37 0.01 20.59
N GLU A 146 -2.05 -0.08 20.74
CA GLU A 146 -1.40 -0.79 21.85
C GLU A 146 -1.68 -0.13 23.21
N LYS A 147 -1.63 1.21 23.30
CA LYS A 147 -2.02 1.96 24.51
C LYS A 147 -3.50 1.78 24.87
N LEU A 148 -4.39 1.74 23.87
CA LEU A 148 -5.82 1.49 24.08
C LEU A 148 -6.09 0.03 24.45
N SER A 149 -5.28 -0.91 23.96
CA SER A 149 -5.34 -2.33 24.34
C SER A 149 -4.81 -2.61 25.75
N THR A 150 -3.94 -1.74 26.28
CA THR A 150 -3.39 -1.87 27.64
C THR A 150 -4.25 -1.17 28.70
N TRP A 151 -5.20 -0.34 28.30
CA TRP A 151 -6.17 0.33 29.20
C TRP A 151 -7.47 -0.45 29.41
N ASN A 152 -7.80 -1.41 28.54
CA ASN A 152 -8.85 -2.39 28.79
C ASN A 152 -8.19 -3.71 29.11
N GLY A 153 -8.19 -4.11 30.38
CA GLY A 153 -7.57 -5.34 30.90
C GLY A 153 -8.19 -6.65 30.38
N LEU A 154 -8.29 -6.81 29.07
CA LEU A 154 -8.69 -8.02 28.37
C LEU A 154 -7.67 -8.28 27.27
N ALA A 155 -6.91 -9.35 27.43
CA ALA A 155 -5.90 -9.77 26.47
C ALA A 155 -6.56 -10.07 25.12
N TRP A 156 -5.93 -9.64 24.03
CA TRP A 156 -6.32 -9.89 22.64
C TRP A 156 -6.48 -11.39 22.28
N THR A 157 -6.11 -12.30 23.19
CA THR A 157 -6.24 -13.75 23.04
C THR A 157 -7.67 -14.28 23.27
N ASP A 158 -8.59 -13.49 23.81
CA ASP A 158 -9.93 -13.97 24.18
C ASP A 158 -11.00 -13.80 23.08
N LEU A 159 -10.68 -13.10 21.97
CA LEU A 159 -11.64 -12.81 20.89
C LEU A 159 -11.67 -13.86 19.76
N TRP A 160 -10.86 -14.91 19.83
CA TRP A 160 -10.96 -16.08 18.97
C TRP A 160 -11.34 -17.29 19.80
N GLY A 161 -12.64 -17.52 19.95
CA GLY A 161 -13.19 -18.81 20.36
C GLY A 161 -12.86 -19.88 19.32
N VAL A 162 -11.62 -20.35 19.32
CA VAL A 162 -11.24 -21.65 18.77
C VAL A 162 -10.99 -22.53 19.98
N GLY A 163 -11.93 -23.45 20.22
CA GLY A 163 -11.95 -24.31 21.40
C GLY A 163 -10.60 -24.96 21.69
N GLN A 164 -10.09 -24.72 22.90
CA GLN A 164 -9.22 -25.66 23.59
C GLN A 164 -9.96 -27.00 23.68
N LEU A 165 -9.59 -27.98 22.85
CA LEU A 165 -9.57 -29.35 23.34
C LEU A 165 -8.30 -29.49 24.18
N ARG A 166 -8.52 -29.57 25.49
CA ARG A 166 -7.50 -29.73 26.52
C ARG A 166 -6.75 -31.07 26.38
N PRO A 167 -5.53 -31.14 26.92
CA PRO A 167 -4.77 -32.38 27.02
C PRO A 167 -5.42 -33.30 28.07
N THR A 168 -5.64 -34.57 27.72
CA THR A 168 -5.80 -35.64 28.71
C THR A 168 -4.42 -36.26 28.94
N GLY A 169 -4.00 -36.25 30.20
CA GLY A 169 -2.71 -36.76 30.65
C GLY A 169 -2.58 -38.28 30.61
N LEU A 170 -1.36 -38.69 30.99
CA LEU A 170 -0.84 -40.03 31.32
C LEU A 170 -1.87 -41.15 31.51
N ILE A 171 -1.60 -42.29 30.85
CA ILE A 171 -1.14 -43.53 31.51
C ILE A 171 0.05 -44.06 30.71
#